data_AF-A0A1V4ELG4-F1
#
_entry.id   AF-A0A1V4ELG4-F1
#
_cell.length_a   1.000
_cell.length_b   1.000
_cell.length_c   1.000
_cell.angle_alpha   90.00
_cell.angle_beta   90.00
_cell.angle_gamma   90.00
#
_symmetry.space_group_name_H-M   'P 1'
#
loop_
_entity.id
_entity.type
_entity.pdbx_description
1 polymer ?
#
loop_
_entity_poly.entity_id
_entity_poly.type
_entity_poly.pdbx_seq_one_letter_code
_entity_poly.pdbx_strand_id
1 'polypeptide(L)'
;MTAGGAAALLRRLPASRGASILADVPDRVAADILNALGVTPAAVRLVEAMTTRRARQVLEYVPPPVTAALLRATTDGRAERLLAGLSPAVRAQIAIAD
;
A
#
# COMPACT_ATOMS: atom_id res chain seq x y z
N MET A 1 19.03 -6.18 -0.90
CA MET A 1 18.29 -4.97 -1.32
C MET A 1 17.49 -4.48 -0.13
N THR A 2 17.62 -3.21 0.27
CA THR A 2 16.85 -2.66 1.41
C THR A 2 15.48 -2.14 0.93
N ALA A 3 14.50 -2.05 1.83
CA ALA A 3 13.18 -1.49 1.51
C ALA A 3 13.29 -0.04 0.97
N GLY A 4 14.20 0.78 1.53
CA GLY A 4 14.47 2.13 1.04
C GLY A 4 15.07 2.17 -0.38
N GLY A 5 15.98 1.24 -0.71
CA GLY A 5 16.53 1.12 -2.06
C GLY A 5 15.47 0.70 -3.09
N ALA A 6 14.62 -0.26 -2.73
CA ALA A 6 13.49 -0.67 -3.56
C ALA A 6 12.47 0.46 -3.74
N ALA A 7 12.15 1.21 -2.67
CA ALA A 7 11.28 2.39 -2.72
C ALA A 7 11.82 3.45 -3.71
N ALA A 8 13.13 3.75 -3.65
CA ALA A 8 13.76 4.70 -4.56
C ALA A 8 13.64 4.28 -6.04
N LEU A 9 13.78 2.97 -6.33
CA LEU A 9 13.60 2.43 -7.67
C LEU A 9 12.13 2.50 -8.11
N LEU A 10 11.21 2.08 -7.24
CA LEU A 10 9.77 2.08 -7.55
C LEU A 10 9.21 3.48 -7.81
N ARG A 11 9.75 4.53 -7.18
CA ARG A 11 9.37 5.93 -7.49
C ARG A 11 9.64 6.34 -8.93
N ARG A 12 10.60 5.68 -9.59
CA ARG A 12 11.01 5.99 -10.97
C ARG A 12 10.34 5.09 -12.01
N LEU A 13 9.66 4.03 -11.57
CA LEU A 13 9.02 3.06 -12.45
C LEU A 13 7.55 3.40 -12.70
N PRO A 14 7.00 3.00 -13.87
CA PRO A 14 5.56 2.98 -14.06
C PRO A 14 4.88 2.12 -12.99
N ALA A 15 3.75 2.59 -12.46
CA ALA A 15 3.07 1.92 -11.36
C ALA A 15 2.68 0.47 -11.67
N SER A 16 2.23 0.17 -12.90
CA SER A 16 1.91 -1.21 -13.33
C SER A 16 3.12 -2.14 -13.26
N ARG A 17 4.31 -1.63 -13.61
CA ARG A 17 5.55 -2.41 -13.55
C ARG A 17 5.99 -2.60 -12.10
N GLY A 18 5.86 -1.56 -11.28
CA GLY A 18 6.13 -1.66 -9.85
C GLY A 18 5.19 -2.61 -9.13
N ALA A 19 3.89 -2.59 -9.44
CA ALA A 19 2.91 -3.53 -8.90
C ALA A 19 3.19 -4.97 -9.36
N SER A 20 3.65 -5.17 -10.60
CA SER A 20 4.06 -6.49 -11.10
C SER A 20 5.27 -7.01 -10.31
N ILE A 21 6.29 -6.17 -10.09
CA ILE A 21 7.45 -6.53 -9.25
C ILE A 21 6.99 -6.87 -7.83
N LEU A 22 6.11 -6.04 -7.25
CA LEU A 22 5.58 -6.28 -5.92
C LEU A 22 4.69 -7.52 -5.84
N ALA A 23 4.17 -8.05 -6.95
CA ALA A 23 3.38 -9.29 -6.93
C ALA A 23 4.23 -10.52 -6.59
N ASP A 24 5.52 -10.50 -6.94
CA ASP A 24 6.46 -11.60 -6.69
C ASP A 24 7.18 -11.48 -5.34
N VAL A 25 6.95 -10.39 -4.60
CA VAL A 25 7.57 -10.10 -3.30
C VAL A 25 6.67 -10.62 -2.17
N PRO A 26 7.19 -11.06 -1.01
CA PRO A 26 6.35 -11.40 0.15
C PRO A 26 5.55 -10.18 0.67
N ASP A 27 4.33 -10.40 1.19
CA ASP A 27 3.43 -9.31 1.60
C ASP A 27 4.08 -8.34 2.61
N ARG A 28 4.79 -8.88 3.61
CA ARG A 28 5.51 -8.06 4.61
C ARG A 28 6.58 -7.17 3.99
N VAL A 29 7.36 -7.71 3.04
CA VAL A 29 8.42 -6.95 2.37
C VAL A 29 7.81 -5.86 1.47
N ALA A 30 6.70 -6.18 0.78
CA ALA A 30 5.96 -5.17 0.02
C ALA A 30 5.41 -4.06 0.93
N ALA A 31 4.95 -4.40 2.13
CA ALA A 31 4.48 -3.45 3.12
C ALA A 31 5.61 -2.56 3.65
N ASP A 32 6.79 -3.14 3.94
CA ASP A 32 7.97 -2.36 4.32
C ASP A 32 8.39 -1.38 3.22
N ILE A 33 8.30 -1.80 1.95
CA ILE A 33 8.58 -0.93 0.80
C ILE A 33 7.55 0.20 0.69
N LEU A 34 6.25 -0.10 0.84
CA LEU A 34 5.20 0.93 0.85
C LEU A 34 5.36 1.90 2.03
N ASN A 35 5.71 1.39 3.21
CA ASN A 35 6.00 2.20 4.38
C ASN A 35 7.22 3.10 4.16
N ALA A 36 8.29 2.57 3.55
CA ALA A 36 9.49 3.33 3.20
C ALA A 36 9.25 4.37 2.10
N LEU A 37 8.31 4.11 1.18
CA LEU A 37 7.83 5.10 0.22
C LEU A 37 7.07 6.25 0.90
N GLY A 38 6.39 5.94 2.01
CA GLY A 38 5.48 6.85 2.69
C GLY A 38 4.24 7.20 1.87
N VAL A 39 3.49 8.20 2.34
CA VAL A 39 2.28 8.69 1.67
C VAL A 39 2.68 9.60 0.50
N THR A 40 3.08 8.98 -0.61
CA THR A 40 3.52 9.69 -1.82
C THR A 40 2.66 9.31 -3.02
N PRO A 41 2.59 10.14 -4.06
CA PRO A 41 1.85 9.80 -5.28
C PRO A 41 2.30 8.49 -5.91
N ALA A 42 3.58 8.12 -5.77
CA ALA A 42 4.11 6.84 -6.23
C ALA A 42 3.52 5.66 -5.44
N ALA A 43 3.46 5.75 -4.10
CA ALA A 43 2.85 4.71 -3.26
C ALA A 43 1.36 4.55 -3.56
N VAL A 44 0.63 5.67 -3.69
CA VAL A 44 -0.79 5.66 -4.05
C VAL A 44 -1.00 4.96 -5.39
N ARG A 45 -0.28 5.37 -6.44
CA ARG A 45 -0.38 4.74 -7.76
C ARG A 45 -0.01 3.26 -7.75
N LEU A 46 0.93 2.84 -6.91
CA LEU A 46 1.28 1.42 -6.75
C LEU A 46 0.12 0.63 -6.14
N VAL A 47 -0.51 1.16 -5.09
CA VAL A 47 -1.71 0.55 -4.50
C VAL A 47 -2.85 0.49 -5.51
N GLU A 48 -3.03 1.54 -6.32
CA GLU A 48 -4.03 1.57 -7.41
C GLU A 48 -3.67 0.63 -8.59
N ALA A 49 -2.39 0.31 -8.78
CA ALA A 49 -1.97 -0.64 -9.81
C ALA A 49 -2.03 -2.11 -9.35
N MET A 50 -2.14 -2.36 -8.04
CA MET A 50 -2.32 -3.70 -7.50
C MET A 50 -3.74 -4.22 -7.70
N THR A 51 -3.88 -5.54 -7.74
CA THR A 51 -5.21 -6.16 -7.59
C THR A 51 -5.76 -5.87 -6.19
N THR A 52 -7.08 -5.78 -6.06
CA THR A 52 -7.74 -5.53 -4.76
C THR A 52 -7.33 -6.53 -3.69
N ARG A 53 -7.19 -7.82 -4.05
CA ARG A 53 -6.73 -8.86 -3.12
C ARG A 53 -5.31 -8.55 -2.62
N ARG A 54 -4.40 -8.24 -3.54
CA ARG A 54 -3.00 -7.97 -3.21
C ARG A 54 -2.85 -6.72 -2.36
N ALA A 55 -3.51 -5.63 -2.74
CA ALA A 55 -3.50 -4.39 -1.98
C ALA A 55 -3.95 -4.62 -0.52
N ARG A 56 -5.05 -5.37 -0.30
CA ARG A 56 -5.49 -5.73 1.06
C ARG A 56 -4.42 -6.49 1.84
N GLN A 57 -3.88 -7.57 1.26
CA GLN A 57 -2.87 -8.41 1.92
C GLN A 57 -1.63 -7.60 2.36
N VAL A 58 -1.17 -6.68 1.50
CA VAL A 58 -0.02 -5.83 1.83
C VAL A 58 -0.38 -4.79 2.89
N LEU A 59 -1.54 -4.13 2.77
CA LEU A 59 -1.98 -3.08 3.70
C LEU A 59 -2.24 -3.60 5.13
N GLU A 60 -2.49 -4.89 5.33
CA GLU A 60 -2.55 -5.52 6.67
C GLU A 60 -1.23 -5.40 7.44
N TYR A 61 -0.10 -5.29 6.74
CA TYR A 61 1.22 -5.20 7.36
C TYR A 61 1.80 -3.78 7.35
N VAL A 62 1.15 -2.83 6.66
CA VAL A 62 1.55 -1.41 6.67
C VAL A 62 1.02 -0.76 7.95
N PRO A 63 1.78 0.13 8.61
CA PRO A 63 1.30 0.84 9.79
C PRO A 63 -0.07 1.51 9.55
N PRO A 64 -1.05 1.34 10.46
CA PRO A 64 -2.42 1.84 10.26
C PRO A 64 -2.53 3.32 9.85
N PRO A 65 -1.75 4.26 10.42
CA PRO A 65 -1.80 5.67 9.99
C PRO A 65 -1.38 5.87 8.53
N VAL A 66 -0.39 5.11 8.06
CA VAL A 66 0.07 5.17 6.67
C VAL A 66 -0.97 4.53 5.75
N THR A 67 -1.54 3.39 6.15
CA THR A 67 -2.65 2.76 5.42
C THR A 67 -3.84 3.71 5.28
N ALA A 68 -4.26 4.37 6.36
CA ALA A 68 -5.35 5.35 6.35
C ALA A 68 -5.08 6.48 5.35
N ALA A 69 -3.90 7.09 5.42
CA ALA A 69 -3.51 8.18 4.55
C ALA A 69 -3.39 7.75 3.08
N LEU A 70 -2.86 6.55 2.80
CA LEU A 70 -2.82 5.99 1.45
C LEU A 70 -4.23 5.76 0.89
N LEU A 71 -5.13 5.18 1.69
CA LEU A 71 -6.52 4.95 1.28
C LEU A 71 -7.25 6.27 0.99
N ARG A 72 -7.09 7.29 1.83
CA ARG A 72 -7.64 8.64 1.59
C ARG A 72 -7.09 9.28 0.31
N ALA A 73 -5.84 8.99 -0.03
CA ALA A 73 -5.18 9.55 -1.21
C ALA A 73 -5.50 8.77 -2.51
N THR A 74 -6.07 7.57 -2.44
CA THR A 74 -6.54 6.85 -3.65
C THR A 74 -7.71 7.56 -4.30
N THR A 75 -7.70 7.61 -5.63
CA THR A 75 -8.65 8.41 -6.43
C THR A 75 -9.59 7.58 -7.29
N ASP A 76 -9.33 6.28 -7.39
CA ASP A 76 -10.10 5.33 -8.21
C ASP A 76 -11.38 4.78 -7.53
N GLY A 77 -11.76 5.36 -6.38
CA GLY A 77 -12.96 4.98 -5.62
C GLY A 77 -12.87 3.61 -4.94
N ARG A 78 -11.69 2.99 -4.88
CA ARG A 78 -11.54 1.66 -4.26
C ARG A 78 -11.22 1.69 -2.77
N ALA A 79 -10.97 2.86 -2.20
CA ALA A 79 -10.62 3.06 -0.80
C ALA A 79 -11.57 2.29 0.15
N GLU A 80 -12.88 2.47 0.00
CA GLU A 80 -13.89 1.82 0.82
C GLU A 80 -13.89 0.29 0.66
N ARG A 81 -13.73 -0.19 -0.58
CA ARG A 81 -13.66 -1.63 -0.86
C ARG A 81 -12.39 -2.24 -0.28
N LEU A 82 -11.27 -1.52 -0.30
CA LEU A 82 -10.04 -1.96 0.35
C LEU A 82 -10.22 -2.00 1.86
N LEU A 83 -10.68 -0.90 2.46
CA LEU A 83 -10.92 -0.77 3.89
C LEU A 83 -11.87 -1.85 4.42
N ALA A 84 -12.98 -2.12 3.71
CA ALA A 84 -13.96 -3.14 4.11
C ALA A 84 -13.39 -4.56 4.09
N GLY A 85 -12.37 -4.81 3.27
CA GLY A 85 -11.70 -6.10 3.19
C GLY A 85 -10.47 -6.26 4.08
N LEU A 86 -10.13 -5.24 4.88
CA LEU A 86 -9.10 -5.35 5.92
C LEU A 86 -9.68 -6.00 7.19
N SER A 87 -8.80 -6.57 8.00
CA SER A 87 -9.13 -7.17 9.28
C SER A 87 -9.79 -6.15 10.22
N PRO A 88 -10.74 -6.59 11.09
CA PRO A 88 -11.41 -5.69 12.02
C PRO A 88 -10.43 -4.93 12.93
N ALA A 89 -9.32 -5.56 13.31
CA ALA A 89 -8.29 -4.95 14.15
C ALA A 89 -7.57 -3.78 13.45
N VAL A 90 -7.19 -3.95 12.18
CA VAL A 90 -6.55 -2.87 11.40
C VAL A 90 -7.54 -1.76 11.12
N ARG A 91 -8.80 -2.08 10.79
CA ARG A 91 -9.86 -1.09 10.58
C ARG A 91 -10.12 -0.25 11.85
N ALA A 92 -10.17 -0.88 13.02
CA ALA A 92 -10.33 -0.17 14.28
C ALA A 92 -9.16 0.78 14.55
N GLN A 93 -7.92 0.34 14.29
CA GLN A 93 -6.74 1.20 14.45
C GLN A 93 -6.72 2.37 13.47
N ILE A 94 -7.18 2.16 12.23
CA ILE A 94 -7.34 3.24 11.24
C ILE A 94 -8.38 4.26 11.73
N ALA A 95 -9.50 3.81 12.29
CA ALA A 95 -10.56 4.70 12.80
C ALA A 95 -10.13 5.53 14.02
N ILE A 96 -9.17 5.05 14.80
CA ILE A 96 -8.60 5.79 15.95
C ILE A 96 -7.51 6.78 15.49
N ALA A 97 -6.90 6.54 14.32
CA ALA A 97 -5.87 7.39 13.73
C ALA A 97 -6.42 8.48 12.80
N ASP A 98 -7.74 8.60 12.65
CA ASP A 98 -8.46 9.67 11.94
C ASP A 98 -8.81 10.81 12.89
#